data_AF-A0A944TTK0-F1
#
_entry.id   AF-A0A944TTK0-F1
#
_cell.length_a   1.000
_cell.length_b   1.000
_cell.length_c   1.000
_cell.angle_alpha   90.00
_cell.angle_beta   90.00
_cell.angle_gamma   90.00
#
_symmetry.space_group_name_H-M   'P 1'
#
loop_
_entity.id
_entity.type
_entity.pdbx_description
1 polymer ?
#
loop_
_entity_poly.entity_id
_entity_poly.type
_entity_poly.pdbx_seq_one_letter_code
_entity_poly.pdbx_strand_id
1 'polypeptide(L)'
;MGNFAAEHLATMKEGILLFNAGKYWECHEELEDHWLEARGDNIRYIYWAVILAGNALYHYQDDKILGARGQISRAKDKVKKCRELNIESELLFKSLNWKNFGEVVLAIPAKPELEDFNALSEFVFTCPKNWEK
;
A
#
# COMPACT_ATOMS: atom_id res chain seq x y z
N MET A 1 -8.29 17.69 -9.73
CA MET A 1 -7.74 16.47 -9.12
C MET A 1 -8.63 16.14 -7.94
N GLY A 2 -9.24 14.96 -7.95
CA GLY A 2 -10.14 14.52 -6.87
C GLY A 2 -9.37 13.80 -5.76
N ASN A 3 -10.02 13.65 -4.62
CA ASN A 3 -9.53 12.83 -3.53
C ASN A 3 -9.99 11.38 -3.72
N PHE A 4 -9.39 10.44 -3.00
CA PHE A 4 -9.77 9.04 -3.03
C PHE A 4 -11.26 8.86 -2.72
N ALA A 5 -11.93 8.04 -3.54
CA ALA A 5 -13.39 7.92 -3.58
C ALA A 5 -13.82 6.45 -3.74
N ALA A 6 -15.13 6.21 -3.72
CA ALA A 6 -15.70 4.86 -3.63
C ALA A 6 -15.33 3.97 -4.83
N GLU A 7 -15.24 4.54 -6.03
CA GLU A 7 -14.80 3.83 -7.24
C GLU A 7 -13.37 3.31 -7.09
N HIS A 8 -12.47 4.13 -6.55
CA HIS A 8 -11.08 3.74 -6.29
C HIS A 8 -11.00 2.64 -5.22
N LEU A 9 -11.82 2.75 -4.17
CA LEU A 9 -11.91 1.74 -3.13
C LEU A 9 -12.38 0.39 -3.68
N ALA A 10 -13.41 0.41 -4.55
CA ALA A 10 -13.92 -0.80 -5.20
C ALA A 10 -12.83 -1.48 -6.04
N THR A 11 -12.05 -0.70 -6.80
CA THR A 11 -10.91 -1.19 -7.58
C THR A 11 -9.83 -1.86 -6.71
N MET A 12 -9.61 -1.40 -5.48
CA MET A 12 -8.60 -2.01 -4.59
C MET A 12 -9.05 -3.29 -3.90
N LYS A 13 -10.33 -3.66 -3.99
CA LYS A 13 -10.94 -4.69 -3.14
C LYS A 13 -10.18 -6.02 -3.17
N GLU A 14 -9.90 -6.55 -4.35
CA GLU A 14 -9.25 -7.86 -4.48
C GLU A 14 -7.78 -7.79 -4.05
N GLY A 15 -7.04 -6.77 -4.50
CA GLY A 15 -5.66 -6.55 -4.07
C GLY A 15 -5.51 -6.45 -2.55
N ILE A 16 -6.44 -5.79 -1.87
CA ILE A 16 -6.45 -5.69 -0.40
C ILE A 16 -6.74 -7.04 0.27
N LEU A 17 -7.61 -7.87 -0.30
CA LEU A 17 -7.83 -9.24 0.20
C LEU A 17 -6.56 -10.09 0.06
N LEU A 18 -5.88 -9.98 -1.07
CA LEU A 18 -4.63 -10.70 -1.35
C LEU A 18 -3.50 -10.24 -0.41
N PHE A 19 -3.34 -8.93 -0.21
CA PHE A 19 -2.38 -8.37 0.74
C PHE A 19 -2.61 -8.92 2.15
N ASN A 20 -3.86 -8.86 2.63
CA ASN A 20 -4.23 -9.33 3.95
C ASN A 20 -4.04 -10.85 4.12
N ALA A 21 -4.03 -11.61 3.02
CA ALA A 21 -3.76 -13.05 3.02
C ALA A 21 -2.25 -13.39 2.91
N GLY A 22 -1.36 -12.39 2.89
CA GLY A 22 0.08 -12.58 2.68
C GLY A 22 0.47 -12.96 1.25
N LYS A 23 -0.46 -12.85 0.29
CA LYS A 23 -0.27 -13.13 -1.13
C LYS A 23 0.21 -11.89 -1.87
N TYR A 24 1.40 -11.44 -1.52
CA TYR A 24 1.89 -10.11 -1.92
C TYR A 24 2.22 -10.01 -3.40
N TRP A 25 2.65 -11.11 -4.03
CA TRP A 25 2.87 -11.15 -5.47
C TRP A 25 1.54 -11.02 -6.23
N GLU A 26 0.53 -11.79 -5.85
CA GLU A 26 -0.79 -11.71 -6.48
C GLU A 26 -1.45 -10.35 -6.22
N CYS A 27 -1.28 -9.77 -5.03
CA CYS A 27 -1.69 -8.40 -4.75
C CYS A 27 -1.04 -7.37 -5.70
N HIS A 28 0.24 -7.56 -6.02
CA HIS A 28 0.95 -6.71 -6.98
C HIS A 28 0.32 -6.84 -8.36
N GLU A 29 0.17 -8.07 -8.87
CA GLU A 29 -0.40 -8.31 -10.21
C GLU A 29 -1.83 -7.74 -10.32
N GLU A 30 -2.67 -7.98 -9.31
CA GLU A 30 -4.06 -7.50 -9.29
C GLU A 30 -4.16 -5.97 -9.37
N LEU A 31 -3.26 -5.24 -8.70
CA LEU A 31 -3.31 -3.78 -8.65
C LEU A 31 -2.53 -3.10 -9.78
N GLU A 32 -1.67 -3.83 -10.51
CA GLU A 32 -0.77 -3.26 -11.51
C GLU A 32 -1.53 -2.62 -12.68
N ASP A 33 -2.51 -3.33 -13.23
CA ASP A 33 -3.33 -2.84 -14.35
C ASP A 33 -4.08 -1.55 -13.95
N HIS A 34 -4.69 -1.55 -12.76
CA HIS A 34 -5.39 -0.38 -12.23
C HIS A 34 -4.45 0.82 -12.00
N TRP A 35 -3.23 0.57 -11.54
CA TRP A 35 -2.22 1.61 -11.42
C TRP A 35 -1.78 2.18 -12.78
N LEU A 36 -1.68 1.33 -13.80
CA LEU A 36 -1.34 1.72 -15.17
C LEU A 36 -2.45 2.51 -15.84
N GLU A 37 -3.71 2.14 -15.62
CA GLU A 37 -4.89 2.83 -16.14
C GLU A 37 -5.08 4.21 -15.50
N ALA A 38 -4.75 4.37 -14.22
CA ALA A 38 -4.83 5.63 -13.49
C ALA A 38 -3.75 6.68 -13.89
N ARG A 39 -3.07 6.51 -15.03
CA ARG A 39 -2.08 7.46 -15.56
C ARG A 39 -2.73 8.84 -15.79
N GLY A 40 -2.09 9.88 -15.27
CA GLY A 40 -2.60 11.26 -15.32
C GLY A 40 -3.46 11.64 -14.12
N ASP A 41 -3.89 10.67 -13.32
CA ASP A 41 -4.50 10.91 -12.02
C ASP A 41 -3.46 10.73 -10.89
N ASN A 42 -3.52 11.58 -9.87
CA ASN A 42 -2.68 11.46 -8.68
C ASN A 42 -3.11 10.28 -7.80
N ILE A 43 -4.36 9.81 -7.88
CA ILE A 43 -4.84 8.64 -7.12
C ILE A 43 -3.98 7.40 -7.35
N ARG A 44 -3.32 7.32 -8.52
CA ARG A 44 -2.35 6.25 -8.80
C ARG A 44 -1.28 6.06 -7.72
N TYR A 45 -0.95 7.10 -6.96
CA TYR A 45 0.04 7.00 -5.89
C TYR A 45 -0.43 6.13 -4.72
N ILE A 46 -1.74 6.01 -4.49
CA ILE A 46 -2.32 5.12 -3.48
C ILE A 46 -2.11 3.67 -3.90
N TYR A 47 -2.50 3.30 -5.12
CA TYR A 47 -2.23 1.95 -5.67
C TYR A 47 -0.74 1.64 -5.60
N TRP A 48 0.10 2.58 -6.07
CA TRP A 48 1.53 2.36 -6.13
C TRP A 48 2.17 2.16 -4.75
N ALA A 49 1.70 2.87 -3.72
CA ALA A 49 2.20 2.68 -2.35
C ALA A 49 1.90 1.26 -1.84
N VAL A 50 0.68 0.74 -2.07
CA VAL A 50 0.29 -0.61 -1.67
C VAL A 50 1.07 -1.67 -2.46
N ILE A 51 1.18 -1.52 -3.79
CA ILE A 51 1.97 -2.41 -4.65
C ILE A 51 3.43 -2.49 -4.19
N LEU A 52 4.05 -1.34 -3.91
CA LEU A 52 5.45 -1.29 -3.47
C LEU A 52 5.64 -1.89 -2.07
N ALA A 53 4.70 -1.65 -1.14
CA ALA A 53 4.72 -2.26 0.17
C ALA A 53 4.56 -3.79 0.10
N GLY A 54 3.61 -4.28 -0.72
CA GLY A 54 3.44 -5.71 -0.99
C GLY A 54 4.70 -6.33 -1.58
N ASN A 55 5.28 -5.72 -2.61
CA ASN A 55 6.52 -6.21 -3.21
C ASN A 55 7.71 -6.19 -2.23
N ALA A 56 7.77 -5.20 -1.32
CA ALA A 56 8.76 -5.20 -0.26
C ALA A 56 8.57 -6.41 0.69
N LEU A 57 7.32 -6.73 1.04
CA LEU A 57 6.99 -7.88 1.88
C LEU A 57 7.20 -9.23 1.18
N TYR A 58 6.98 -9.31 -0.14
CA TYR A 58 7.33 -10.47 -0.94
C TYR A 58 8.84 -10.77 -0.87
N HIS A 59 9.68 -9.74 -1.00
CA HIS A 59 11.11 -9.90 -0.81
C HIS A 59 11.50 -10.24 0.64
N TYR A 60 10.80 -9.67 1.62
CA TYR A 60 10.99 -9.99 3.04
C TYR A 60 10.70 -11.48 3.35
N GLN A 61 9.65 -12.06 2.77
CA GLN A 61 9.32 -13.49 2.95
C GLN A 61 10.41 -14.44 2.47
N ASP A 62 11.22 -14.00 1.50
CA ASP A 62 12.34 -14.76 0.92
C ASP A 62 13.72 -14.38 1.54
N ASP A 63 13.75 -13.62 2.65
CA ASP A 63 14.96 -13.05 3.26
C ASP A 63 15.82 -12.19 2.32
N LYS A 64 15.21 -11.64 1.25
CA LYS A 64 15.88 -10.82 0.22
C LYS A 64 15.89 -9.34 0.60
N ILE A 65 16.67 -9.00 1.63
CA ILE A 65 16.69 -7.65 2.23
C ILE A 65 17.01 -6.52 1.22
N LEU A 66 17.88 -6.76 0.23
CA LEU A 66 18.22 -5.73 -0.76
C LEU A 66 17.03 -5.35 -1.64
N GLY A 67 16.20 -6.32 -2.03
CA GLY A 67 14.96 -6.09 -2.77
C GLY A 67 13.94 -5.34 -1.91
N ALA A 68 13.76 -5.79 -0.66
CA ALA A 68 12.83 -5.18 0.28
C ALA A 68 13.16 -3.70 0.54
N ARG A 69 14.44 -3.36 0.73
CA ARG A 69 14.96 -1.99 0.92
C ARG A 69 14.57 -1.04 -0.22
N GLY A 70 14.78 -1.48 -1.47
CA GLY A 70 14.50 -0.66 -2.65
C GLY A 70 13.00 -0.35 -2.76
N GLN A 71 12.16 -1.37 -2.56
CA GLN A 71 10.72 -1.24 -2.71
C GLN A 71 10.10 -0.41 -1.57
N ILE A 72 10.51 -0.61 -0.31
CA ILE A 72 9.97 0.17 0.79
C ILE A 72 10.37 1.64 0.73
N SER A 73 11.60 1.96 0.32
CA SER A 73 12.04 3.34 0.12
C SER A 73 11.11 4.09 -0.85
N ARG A 74 10.78 3.44 -1.98
CA ARG A 74 9.83 3.99 -2.95
C ARG A 74 8.42 4.08 -2.40
N ALA A 75 7.96 3.11 -1.60
CA ALA A 75 6.64 3.14 -0.98
C ALA A 75 6.49 4.36 -0.05
N LYS A 76 7.52 4.64 0.76
CA LYS A 76 7.58 5.83 1.62
C LYS A 76 7.41 7.12 0.82
N ASP A 77 8.07 7.23 -0.33
CA ASP A 77 7.93 8.39 -1.21
C ASP A 77 6.50 8.51 -1.75
N LYS A 78 5.79 7.40 -2.01
CA LYS A 78 4.41 7.44 -2.48
C LYS A 78 3.44 7.86 -1.38
N VAL A 79 3.60 7.33 -0.17
CA VAL A 79 2.82 7.76 1.01
C VAL A 79 2.99 9.27 1.24
N LYS A 80 4.22 9.80 1.16
CA LYS A 80 4.47 11.25 1.26
C LYS A 80 3.76 12.03 0.15
N LYS A 81 3.85 11.58 -1.10
CA LYS A 81 3.14 12.19 -2.22
C LYS A 81 1.63 12.21 -2.03
N CYS A 82 1.04 11.15 -1.48
CA CYS A 82 -0.39 11.12 -1.19
C CYS A 82 -0.80 12.25 -0.24
N ARG A 83 -0.01 12.47 0.81
CA ARG A 83 -0.21 13.56 1.80
C ARG A 83 0.02 14.93 1.18
N GLU A 84 1.13 15.11 0.46
CA GLU A 84 1.52 16.38 -0.17
C GLU A 84 0.49 16.86 -1.19
N LEU A 85 -0.07 15.93 -1.98
CA LEU A 85 -1.06 16.23 -3.01
C LEU A 85 -2.50 16.25 -2.46
N ASN A 86 -2.67 16.01 -1.16
CA ASN A 86 -3.95 15.98 -0.46
C ASN A 86 -5.01 15.08 -1.14
N ILE A 87 -4.57 13.93 -1.66
CA ILE A 87 -5.44 12.95 -2.34
C ILE A 87 -6.04 11.93 -1.38
N GLU A 88 -5.59 11.92 -0.12
CA GLU A 88 -6.15 11.11 0.94
C GLU A 88 -7.54 11.62 1.33
N SER A 89 -8.45 10.70 1.68
CA SER A 89 -9.81 11.04 2.08
C SER A 89 -10.20 10.33 3.37
N GLU A 90 -11.26 10.81 4.01
CA GLU A 90 -11.84 10.15 5.19
C GLU A 90 -12.23 8.69 4.88
N LEU A 91 -12.71 8.43 3.66
CA LEU A 91 -13.01 7.08 3.18
C LEU A 91 -11.74 6.22 3.17
N LEU A 92 -10.63 6.73 2.63
CA LEU A 92 -9.35 6.02 2.61
C LEU A 92 -8.87 5.68 4.03
N PHE A 93 -8.94 6.65 4.95
CA PHE A 93 -8.52 6.43 6.34
C PHE A 93 -9.34 5.34 7.04
N LYS A 94 -10.66 5.35 6.87
CA LYS A 94 -11.54 4.34 7.49
C LYS A 94 -11.45 2.98 6.82
N SER A 95 -11.59 2.95 5.50
CA SER A 95 -11.70 1.71 4.75
C SER A 95 -10.37 0.99 4.57
N LEU A 96 -9.22 1.68 4.60
CA LEU A 96 -7.91 1.04 4.45
C LEU A 96 -7.02 1.21 5.70
N ASN A 97 -7.53 1.74 6.81
CA ASN A 97 -6.69 2.08 7.97
C ASN A 97 -5.43 2.87 7.55
N TRP A 98 -5.62 3.77 6.59
CA TRP A 98 -4.51 4.31 5.80
C TRP A 98 -3.53 5.15 6.61
N LYS A 99 -4.03 5.78 7.68
CA LYS A 99 -3.18 6.52 8.62
C LYS A 99 -2.14 5.60 9.26
N ASN A 100 -2.59 4.45 9.80
CA ASN A 100 -1.71 3.46 10.41
C ASN A 100 -0.78 2.83 9.36
N PHE A 101 -1.30 2.48 8.17
CA PHE A 101 -0.46 1.99 7.06
C PHE A 101 0.69 2.95 6.77
N GLY A 102 0.38 4.24 6.61
CA GLY A 102 1.37 5.27 6.36
C GLY A 102 2.36 5.45 7.52
N GLU A 103 1.91 5.37 8.76
CA GLU A 103 2.78 5.42 9.95
C GLU A 103 3.76 4.24 9.98
N VAL A 104 3.28 3.01 9.78
CA VAL A 104 4.11 1.79 9.72
C VAL A 104 5.13 1.86 8.59
N VAL A 105 4.71 2.22 7.38
CA VAL A 105 5.62 2.35 6.22
C VAL A 105 6.67 3.44 6.46
N LEU A 106 6.28 4.59 7.04
CA LEU A 106 7.19 5.70 7.26
C LEU A 106 8.17 5.45 8.42
N ALA A 107 7.80 4.64 9.40
CA ALA A 107 8.63 4.28 10.56
C ALA A 107 9.85 3.43 10.20
N ILE A 108 9.79 2.64 9.12
CA ILE A 108 10.92 1.82 8.66
C ILE A 108 12.14 2.73 8.38
N PRO A 109 13.32 2.49 8.95
CA PRO A 109 14.46 3.40 8.82
C PRO A 109 15.01 3.46 7.38
N ALA A 110 15.92 4.40 7.11
CA ALA A 110 16.50 4.59 5.77
C ALA A 110 17.41 3.42 5.32
N LYS A 111 17.97 2.68 6.28
CA LYS A 111 18.77 1.47 6.06
C LYS A 111 18.18 0.33 6.90
N PRO A 112 17.04 -0.23 6.49
CA PRO A 112 16.32 -1.19 7.32
C PRO A 112 16.96 -2.58 7.25
N GLU A 113 17.00 -3.28 8.36
CA GLU A 113 17.26 -4.72 8.44
C GLU A 113 15.93 -5.49 8.37
N LEU A 114 15.95 -6.83 8.29
CA LEU A 114 14.72 -7.63 8.15
C LEU A 114 13.72 -7.37 9.28
N GLU A 115 14.21 -7.24 10.52
CA GLU A 115 13.38 -7.02 11.71
C GLU A 115 12.57 -5.71 11.64
N ASP A 116 13.06 -4.70 10.92
CA ASP A 116 12.36 -3.43 10.74
C ASP A 116 11.05 -3.60 9.93
N PHE A 117 10.90 -4.70 9.19
CA PHE A 117 9.70 -4.98 8.40
C PHE A 117 8.61 -5.70 9.22
N ASN A 118 8.88 -6.15 10.45
CA ASN A 118 7.93 -6.93 11.24
C ASN A 118 6.60 -6.20 11.46
N ALA A 119 6.64 -4.90 11.77
CA ALA A 119 5.41 -4.11 11.92
C ALA A 119 4.60 -4.02 10.62
N LEU A 120 5.27 -4.00 9.46
CA LEU A 120 4.62 -3.98 8.16
C LEU A 120 4.10 -5.37 7.76
N SER A 121 4.80 -6.45 8.11
CA SER A 121 4.36 -7.82 7.83
C SER A 121 3.18 -8.25 8.69
N GLU A 122 3.04 -7.67 9.89
CA GLU A 122 1.89 -7.84 10.78
C GLU A 122 0.72 -6.88 10.46
N PHE A 123 0.94 -5.88 9.60
CA PHE A 123 -0.11 -4.93 9.23
C PHE A 123 -1.18 -5.59 8.36
N VAL A 124 -2.44 -5.34 8.71
CA VAL A 124 -3.61 -5.81 7.96
C VAL A 124 -4.52 -4.61 7.67
N PHE A 125 -4.91 -4.44 6.41
CA PHE A 125 -5.90 -3.45 6.00
C PHE A 125 -7.28 -3.81 6.57
N THR A 126 -8.15 -2.81 6.78
CA THR A 126 -9.55 -3.09 7.15
C THR A 126 -10.18 -4.00 6.08
N CYS A 127 -10.71 -5.14 6.52
CA CYS A 127 -11.25 -6.15 5.60
C CYS A 127 -12.36 -5.54 4.72
N PRO A 128 -12.35 -5.75 3.39
CA PRO A 128 -13.37 -5.22 2.50
C PRO A 128 -14.81 -5.62 2.83
N LYS A 129 -15.00 -6.75 3.54
CA LYS A 129 -16.32 -7.17 4.05
C LYS A 129 -16.91 -6.20 5.08
N ASN A 130 -16.11 -5.29 5.63
CA ASN A 130 -16.50 -4.33 6.65
C ASN A 130 -16.57 -2.88 6.13
N TRP A 131 -16.38 -2.63 4.83
CA TRP A 131 -16.42 -1.26 4.27
C TRP A 131 -17.83 -0.66 4.20
N GLU A 132 -18.86 -1.50 4.18
CA GLU A 132 -20.28 -1.09 4.04
C GLU A 132 -21.01 -0.91 5.38
N LYS A 133 -20.28 -0.94 6.51
CA LYS A 133 -20.86 -0.79 7.86
C LYS A 133 -20.66 0.61 8.43
#